data_AF-A0A536JL04-F1
#
_entry.id   AF-A0A536JL04-F1
#
_cell.length_a   1.000
_cell.length_b   1.000
_cell.length_c   1.000
_cell.angle_alpha   90.00
_cell.angle_beta   90.00
_cell.angle_gamma   90.00
#
_symmetry.space_group_name_H-M   'P 1'
#
loop_
_entity.id
_entity.type
_entity.pdbx_description
1 polymer ?
#
loop_
_entity_poly.entity_id
_entity_poly.type
_entity_poly.pdbx_seq_one_letter_code
_entity_poly.pdbx_strand_id
1 'polypeptide(L)'
;MAKDLSESPAADPLFGAAWAAAGAPLSSRSWNLPLINGLAVGAVIAGVAYRLWQAHLPADVLRQEEILIGVGVVLGGVAVAARVAKLSNRLAVQLPIMGSAAILAVLVLGTAGRWLGDDLPPLAAVSFAAVFLQFDVGLHSRHFGYVFGVAIVGLGLLWAYAVTQLMVSLSAVVIWTLILMGLGILALLTSRSVERDLGVQVERQSSLLATLSDLGEGLVITEKGRFIAGNDAYVTLTGYSREELAAMPSLIDLAPADDRDRLAANLARRLGGGAAPARYTSALISKSGRRVEVEVAIHRVTSRRDQLLTLVSDISERLRAEAAERESETRFRTLFQQAQAGMAFASLDGHVTTVNPAFCELVGYSETELRTLSLVDITHPDDAAALQDAMHSMLAGEEEGRRIEKRYTRKDGEHVWVDLTMRLVRGADSRPLYFQTVAVDIRDRRRS
;
A
#
# COMPACT_ATOMS: atom_id res chain seq x y z
N MET A 1 22.62 30.11 -10.94
CA MET A 1 21.83 29.80 -12.15
C MET A 1 21.31 28.38 -11.98
N ALA A 2 20.26 28.23 -11.17
CA ALA A 2 19.64 26.95 -10.83
C ALA A 2 18.31 26.89 -11.57
N LYS A 3 18.12 25.84 -12.38
CA LYS A 3 16.95 25.63 -13.24
C LYS A 3 16.09 24.54 -12.60
N ASP A 4 14.82 24.89 -12.41
CA ASP A 4 13.62 24.07 -12.24
C ASP A 4 13.78 22.62 -11.75
N LEU A 5 13.41 22.42 -10.48
CA LEU A 5 12.85 21.19 -9.95
C LEU A 5 11.42 21.51 -9.47
N SER A 6 10.50 21.63 -10.42
CA SER A 6 9.06 21.73 -10.15
C SER A 6 8.30 20.67 -10.92
N GLU A 7 8.62 19.40 -10.69
CA GLU A 7 7.71 18.30 -11.00
C GLU A 7 7.65 17.40 -9.76
N SER A 8 6.64 17.66 -8.94
CA SER A 8 6.16 16.69 -7.95
C SER A 8 5.62 15.48 -8.73
N PRO A 9 6.01 14.24 -8.39
CA PRO A 9 5.47 13.07 -9.07
C PRO A 9 3.97 13.03 -8.77
N ALA A 10 3.19 13.11 -9.84
CA ALA A 10 1.74 13.09 -9.80
C ALA A 10 1.25 11.94 -8.92
N ALA A 11 0.59 12.27 -7.82
CA ALA A 11 -0.24 11.35 -7.08
C ALA A 11 -1.27 10.77 -8.06
N ASP A 12 -1.12 9.50 -8.39
CA ASP A 12 -1.92 8.79 -9.38
C ASP A 12 -3.42 8.83 -8.98
N PRO A 13 -4.27 9.60 -9.69
CA PRO A 13 -5.61 9.92 -9.23
C PRO A 13 -6.58 8.72 -9.24
N LEU A 14 -6.21 7.62 -9.91
CA LEU A 14 -7.05 6.42 -10.00
C LEU A 14 -6.99 5.53 -8.75
N PHE A 15 -5.83 5.35 -8.13
CA PHE A 15 -5.76 4.63 -6.85
C PHE A 15 -6.36 5.42 -5.71
N GLY A 16 -6.08 6.73 -5.66
CA GLY A 16 -6.67 7.62 -4.66
C GLY A 16 -8.20 7.59 -4.70
N ALA A 17 -8.81 7.69 -5.88
CA ALA A 17 -10.27 7.66 -6.02
C ALA A 17 -10.88 6.26 -5.80
N ALA A 18 -10.27 5.18 -6.31
CA ALA A 18 -10.81 3.83 -6.17
C ALA A 18 -10.65 3.26 -4.74
N TRP A 19 -9.56 3.57 -4.05
CA TRP A 19 -9.37 3.19 -2.64
C TRP A 19 -10.08 4.12 -1.67
N ALA A 20 -10.15 5.44 -1.91
CA ALA A 20 -11.03 6.32 -1.14
C ALA A 20 -12.51 5.93 -1.28
N ALA A 21 -12.87 5.27 -2.38
CA ALA A 21 -14.20 4.69 -2.57
C ALA A 21 -14.41 3.34 -1.85
N ALA A 22 -13.33 2.58 -1.59
CA ALA A 22 -13.36 1.28 -0.88
C ALA A 22 -13.29 1.44 0.64
N GLY A 23 -12.50 2.41 1.12
CA GLY A 23 -12.64 3.00 2.44
C GLY A 23 -13.65 4.13 2.37
N ALA A 24 -14.92 3.82 2.08
CA ALA A 24 -15.98 4.73 2.52
C ALA A 24 -15.66 5.01 3.99
N PRO A 25 -15.42 6.27 4.40
CA PRO A 25 -15.24 6.55 5.80
C PRO A 25 -16.46 5.93 6.46
N LEU A 26 -16.24 4.99 7.39
CA LEU A 26 -17.22 4.66 8.43
C LEU A 26 -17.83 6.00 8.75
N SER A 27 -19.10 6.19 8.37
CA SER A 27 -19.73 7.47 8.34
C SER A 27 -19.39 8.18 9.64
N SER A 28 -18.35 9.04 9.62
CA SER A 28 -18.34 10.16 10.50
C SER A 28 -19.57 10.83 9.96
N ARG A 29 -20.69 10.63 10.68
CA ARG A 29 -21.91 11.37 10.44
C ARG A 29 -21.38 12.77 10.27
N SER A 30 -21.35 13.24 9.02
CA SER A 30 -21.15 14.63 8.71
C SER A 30 -22.43 15.20 9.28
N TRP A 31 -22.43 15.41 10.60
CA TRP A 31 -23.48 16.00 11.39
C TRP A 31 -23.94 17.13 10.53
N ASN A 32 -25.11 17.00 9.89
CA ASN A 32 -25.46 17.74 8.66
C ASN A 32 -25.03 19.20 8.84
N LEU A 33 -23.81 19.53 8.43
CA LEU A 33 -23.19 20.82 8.73
C LEU A 33 -24.03 21.94 8.12
N PRO A 34 -24.65 21.74 6.93
CA PRO A 34 -25.63 22.68 6.39
C PRO A 34 -26.85 22.87 7.31
N LEU A 35 -27.30 21.83 7.99
CA LEU A 35 -28.49 21.84 8.86
C LEU A 35 -28.17 22.45 10.23
N ILE A 36 -26.97 22.21 10.77
CA ILE A 36 -26.48 22.83 12.00
C ILE A 36 -26.17 24.31 11.77
N ASN A 37 -25.52 24.66 10.66
CA ASN A 37 -25.28 26.06 10.30
C ASN A 37 -26.61 26.76 9.98
N GLY A 38 -27.57 26.07 9.35
CA GLY A 38 -28.92 26.59 9.13
C GLY A 38 -29.69 26.86 10.43
N LEU A 39 -29.61 25.95 11.41
CA LEU A 39 -30.20 26.13 12.74
C LEU A 39 -29.52 27.27 13.52
N ALA A 40 -28.19 27.39 13.43
CA ALA A 40 -27.43 28.48 14.04
C ALA A 40 -27.83 29.83 13.45
N VAL A 41 -27.88 29.97 12.12
CA VAL A 41 -28.32 31.20 11.44
C VAL A 41 -29.79 31.52 11.78
N GLY A 42 -30.66 30.51 11.82
CA GLY A 42 -32.06 30.69 12.22
C GLY A 42 -32.22 31.20 13.66
N ALA A 43 -31.45 30.65 14.61
CA ALA A 43 -31.45 31.11 16.01
C ALA A 43 -30.94 32.55 16.15
N VAL A 44 -29.95 32.93 15.34
CA VAL A 44 -29.42 34.29 15.27
C VAL A 44 -30.48 35.28 14.76
N ILE A 45 -31.13 34.97 13.63
CA ILE A 45 -32.17 35.82 13.05
C ILE A 45 -33.35 35.95 14.03
N ALA A 46 -33.75 34.87 14.69
CA ALA A 46 -34.81 34.90 15.69
C ALA A 46 -34.43 35.76 16.91
N GLY A 47 -33.17 35.70 17.37
CA GLY A 47 -32.68 36.54 18.46
C GLY A 47 -32.68 38.04 18.12
N VAL A 48 -32.24 38.41 16.91
CA VAL A 48 -32.29 39.79 16.41
C VAL A 48 -33.74 40.28 16.32
N ALA A 49 -34.63 39.48 15.73
CA ALA A 49 -36.05 39.84 15.58
C ALA A 49 -36.77 40.01 16.93
N TYR A 50 -36.52 39.12 17.88
CA TYR A 50 -37.10 39.21 19.23
C TYR A 50 -36.63 40.45 19.99
N ARG A 51 -35.37 40.85 19.83
CA ARG A 51 -34.82 42.07 20.46
C ARG A 51 -35.33 43.35 19.83
N LEU A 52 -35.44 43.40 18.50
CA LEU A 52 -36.07 44.52 17.80
C LEU A 52 -37.54 44.69 18.24
N TRP A 53 -38.24 43.59 18.51
CA TRP A 53 -39.59 43.62 19.07
C TRP A 53 -39.63 44.18 20.50
N GLN A 54 -38.69 43.80 21.37
CA GLN A 54 -38.59 44.35 22.73
C GLN A 54 -38.21 45.84 22.79
N ALA A 55 -37.51 46.36 21.77
CA ALA A 55 -37.03 47.75 21.75
C ALA A 55 -38.13 48.82 21.56
N HIS A 56 -39.41 48.43 21.35
CA HIS A 56 -40.56 49.33 21.19
C HIS A 56 -40.30 50.50 20.22
N LEU A 57 -39.82 50.18 19.02
CA LEU A 57 -39.50 51.15 17.97
C LEU A 57 -40.73 52.04 17.62
N PRO A 58 -40.58 53.38 17.57
CA PRO A 58 -41.65 54.28 17.18
C PRO A 58 -42.18 54.00 15.75
N ALA A 59 -43.49 54.12 15.53
CA ALA A 59 -44.15 53.80 14.26
C ALA A 59 -43.65 54.61 13.04
N ASP A 60 -42.97 55.73 13.28
CA ASP A 60 -42.40 56.58 12.24
C ASP A 60 -41.02 56.08 11.76
N VAL A 61 -40.28 55.37 12.62
CA VAL A 61 -39.01 54.73 12.29
C VAL A 61 -39.24 53.47 11.46
N LEU A 62 -40.28 52.69 11.79
CA LEU A 62 -40.72 51.57 10.96
C LEU A 62 -41.00 52.03 9.52
N ARG A 63 -41.64 53.19 9.32
CA ARG A 63 -41.89 53.75 7.98
C ARG A 63 -40.66 54.30 7.26
N GLN A 64 -39.65 54.82 7.99
CA GLN A 64 -38.44 55.39 7.38
C GLN A 64 -37.37 54.34 7.06
N GLU A 65 -37.24 53.30 7.88
CA GLU A 65 -36.19 52.29 7.79
C GLU A 65 -36.70 50.92 7.26
N GLU A 66 -38.01 50.78 6.97
CA GLU A 66 -38.65 49.58 6.41
C GLU A 66 -37.96 49.08 5.14
N ILE A 67 -37.52 50.01 4.29
CA ILE A 67 -36.85 49.69 3.02
C ILE A 67 -35.50 49.04 3.29
N LEU A 68 -34.72 49.55 4.24
CA LEU A 68 -33.38 49.05 4.52
C LEU A 68 -33.43 47.66 5.19
N ILE A 69 -34.34 47.48 6.15
CA ILE A 69 -34.59 46.20 6.81
C ILE A 69 -35.14 45.18 5.81
N GLY A 70 -36.08 45.59 4.95
CA GLY A 70 -36.65 44.76 3.89
C GLY A 70 -35.61 44.29 2.87
N VAL A 71 -34.72 45.20 2.44
CA VAL A 71 -33.57 44.87 1.57
C VAL A 71 -32.62 43.88 2.25
N GLY A 72 -32.38 44.06 3.57
CA GLY A 72 -31.62 43.13 4.42
C GLY A 72 -32.15 41.70 4.39
N VAL A 73 -33.45 41.54 4.63
CA VAL A 73 -34.12 40.23 4.67
C VAL A 73 -34.13 39.56 3.29
N VAL A 74 -34.40 40.33 2.22
CA VAL A 74 -34.41 39.80 0.84
C VAL A 74 -33.02 39.33 0.42
N LEU A 75 -31.97 40.10 0.68
CA LEU A 75 -30.60 39.70 0.34
C LEU A 75 -30.10 38.52 1.19
N GLY A 76 -30.46 38.46 2.47
CA GLY A 76 -30.22 37.28 3.31
C GLY A 76 -30.90 36.02 2.76
N GLY A 77 -32.16 36.14 2.32
CA GLY A 77 -32.89 35.07 1.63
C GLY A 77 -32.23 34.64 0.32
N VAL A 78 -31.77 35.59 -0.50
CA VAL A 78 -31.01 35.32 -1.74
C VAL A 78 -29.71 34.59 -1.45
N ALA A 79 -28.96 34.97 -0.40
CA ALA A 79 -27.73 34.30 0.00
C ALA A 79 -27.97 32.86 0.45
N VAL A 80 -29.07 32.59 1.17
CA VAL A 80 -29.49 31.23 1.56
C VAL A 80 -29.90 30.42 0.33
N ALA A 81 -30.71 30.99 -0.57
CA ALA A 81 -31.16 30.35 -1.80
C ALA A 81 -30.00 30.01 -2.75
N ALA A 82 -29.03 30.91 -2.89
CA ALA A 82 -27.82 30.70 -3.69
C ALA A 82 -26.97 29.51 -3.18
N ARG A 83 -26.97 29.26 -1.86
CA ARG A 83 -26.29 28.11 -1.25
C ARG A 83 -27.03 26.79 -1.54
N VAL A 84 -28.35 26.78 -1.45
CA VAL A 84 -29.17 25.59 -1.75
C VAL A 84 -29.05 25.19 -3.22
N ALA A 85 -28.88 26.15 -4.13
CA ALA A 85 -28.86 25.93 -5.58
C ALA A 85 -27.54 25.38 -6.17
N LYS A 86 -26.50 25.05 -5.36
CA LYS A 86 -25.15 24.63 -5.83
C LYS A 86 -24.40 25.62 -6.74
N LEU A 87 -24.95 26.82 -6.99
CA LEU A 87 -24.24 27.90 -7.70
C LEU A 87 -23.02 28.41 -6.92
N SER A 88 -22.92 28.05 -5.64
CA SER A 88 -21.89 28.46 -4.69
C SER A 88 -20.48 27.89 -4.94
N ASN A 89 -20.23 27.08 -5.97
CA ASN A 89 -18.88 26.51 -6.19
C ASN A 89 -17.95 27.40 -7.04
N ARG A 90 -18.42 28.56 -7.54
CA ARG A 90 -17.59 29.48 -8.34
C ARG A 90 -17.18 30.70 -7.52
N LEU A 91 -15.86 30.88 -7.35
CA LEU A 91 -15.26 31.98 -6.57
C LEU A 91 -15.70 33.38 -7.07
N ALA A 92 -15.84 33.54 -8.39
CA ALA A 92 -16.29 34.76 -9.03
C ALA A 92 -17.72 35.19 -8.64
N VAL A 93 -18.53 34.25 -8.14
CA VAL A 93 -19.90 34.51 -7.67
C VAL A 93 -19.91 34.68 -6.14
N GLN A 94 -19.06 33.94 -5.42
CA GLN A 94 -18.98 34.01 -3.96
C GLN A 94 -18.46 35.37 -3.43
N LEU A 95 -17.34 35.87 -3.99
CA LEU A 95 -16.71 37.13 -3.56
C LEU A 95 -17.67 38.34 -3.59
N PRO A 96 -18.39 38.61 -4.69
CA PRO A 96 -19.32 39.73 -4.73
C PRO A 96 -20.53 39.54 -3.82
N ILE A 97 -21.06 38.32 -3.65
CA ILE A 97 -22.16 38.05 -2.70
C ILE A 97 -21.70 38.30 -1.26
N MET A 98 -20.50 37.82 -0.90
CA MET A 98 -19.91 38.02 0.43
C MET A 98 -19.63 39.50 0.72
N GLY A 99 -19.03 40.21 -0.23
CA GLY A 99 -18.79 41.65 -0.10
C GLY A 99 -20.10 42.42 0.08
N SER A 100 -21.11 42.08 -0.72
CA SER A 100 -22.44 42.71 -0.65
C SER A 100 -23.12 42.43 0.69
N ALA A 101 -23.08 41.18 1.18
CA ALA A 101 -23.67 40.80 2.46
C ALA A 101 -22.95 41.46 3.65
N ALA A 102 -21.62 41.54 3.63
CA ALA A 102 -20.83 42.22 4.67
C ALA A 102 -21.12 43.73 4.70
N ILE A 103 -21.14 44.39 3.54
CA ILE A 103 -21.47 45.82 3.42
C ILE A 103 -22.89 46.08 3.94
N LEU A 104 -23.85 45.23 3.57
CA LEU A 104 -25.23 45.36 4.00
C LEU A 104 -25.39 45.12 5.51
N ALA A 105 -24.70 44.13 6.07
CA ALA A 105 -24.68 43.91 7.51
C ALA A 105 -24.16 45.14 8.25
N VAL A 106 -23.06 45.76 7.77
CA VAL A 106 -22.53 47.00 8.34
C VAL A 106 -23.52 48.15 8.23
N LEU A 107 -24.20 48.31 7.09
CA LEU A 107 -25.22 49.34 6.89
C LEU A 107 -26.41 49.16 7.84
N VAL A 108 -26.97 47.95 7.92
CA VAL A 108 -28.15 47.64 8.76
C VAL A 108 -27.81 47.75 10.25
N LEU A 109 -26.67 47.22 10.68
CA LEU A 109 -26.21 47.36 12.07
C LEU A 109 -25.85 48.82 12.39
N GLY A 110 -25.31 49.56 11.42
CA GLY A 110 -25.01 50.99 11.58
C GLY A 110 -26.26 51.84 11.77
N THR A 111 -27.31 51.64 10.97
CA THR A 111 -28.57 52.38 11.11
C THR A 111 -29.34 51.97 12.36
N ALA A 112 -29.42 50.67 12.66
CA ALA A 112 -30.06 50.17 13.88
C ALA A 112 -29.25 50.51 15.14
N GLY A 113 -27.95 50.80 15.00
CA GLY A 113 -27.02 50.95 16.11
C GLY A 113 -27.36 52.08 17.09
N ARG A 114 -27.99 53.16 16.62
CA ARG A 114 -28.47 54.26 17.48
C ARG A 114 -29.49 53.82 18.52
N TRP A 115 -30.16 52.71 18.27
CA TRP A 115 -31.21 52.14 19.12
C TRP A 115 -30.73 50.93 19.91
N LEU A 116 -29.66 50.28 19.45
CA LEU A 116 -29.09 49.06 20.04
C LEU A 116 -28.11 49.35 21.19
N GLY A 117 -27.42 50.50 21.18
CA GLY A 117 -26.48 50.87 22.25
C GLY A 117 -25.46 49.76 22.54
N ASP A 118 -25.39 49.32 23.81
CA ASP A 118 -24.46 48.27 24.26
C ASP A 118 -24.80 46.85 23.75
N ASP A 119 -25.94 46.64 23.09
CA ASP A 119 -26.30 45.38 22.43
C ASP A 119 -25.80 45.31 20.97
N LEU A 120 -25.24 46.40 20.42
CA LEU A 120 -24.65 46.39 19.09
C LEU A 120 -23.45 45.42 18.97
N PRO A 121 -22.48 45.41 19.91
CA PRO A 121 -21.34 44.48 19.87
C PRO A 121 -21.68 42.98 19.74
N PRO A 122 -22.59 42.39 20.56
CA PRO A 122 -22.97 41.00 20.39
C PRO A 122 -23.62 40.72 19.04
N LEU A 123 -24.52 41.59 18.58
CA LEU A 123 -25.29 41.37 17.35
C LEU A 123 -24.42 41.55 16.10
N ALA A 124 -23.45 42.45 16.16
CA ALA A 124 -22.38 42.56 15.18
C ALA A 124 -21.55 41.28 15.12
N ALA A 125 -21.04 40.82 16.26
CA ALA A 125 -20.21 39.62 16.34
C ALA A 125 -20.95 38.39 15.79
N VAL A 126 -22.22 38.25 16.13
CA VAL A 126 -23.08 37.17 15.68
C VAL A 126 -23.40 37.26 14.19
N SER A 127 -23.67 38.45 13.65
CA SER A 127 -23.94 38.65 12.22
C SER A 127 -22.71 38.35 11.36
N PHE A 128 -21.53 38.79 11.80
CA PHE A 128 -20.27 38.49 11.12
C PHE A 128 -19.88 37.01 11.25
N ALA A 129 -20.12 36.39 12.41
CA ALA A 129 -19.93 34.95 12.59
C ALA A 129 -20.88 34.15 11.67
N ALA A 130 -22.12 34.61 11.49
CA ALA A 130 -23.07 34.00 10.56
C ALA A 130 -22.60 34.13 9.10
N VAL A 131 -22.08 35.29 8.68
CA VAL A 131 -21.45 35.45 7.36
C VAL A 131 -20.29 34.46 7.21
N PHE A 132 -19.47 34.27 8.25
CA PHE A 132 -18.35 33.32 8.24
C PHE A 132 -18.82 31.84 8.17
N LEU A 133 -19.88 31.48 8.87
CA LEU A 133 -20.48 30.13 8.92
C LEU A 133 -21.32 29.79 7.68
N GLN A 134 -21.81 30.81 6.97
CA GLN A 134 -22.64 30.64 5.78
C GLN A 134 -21.82 30.22 4.55
N PHE A 135 -20.51 30.47 4.55
CA PHE A 135 -19.59 29.97 3.55
C PHE A 135 -18.85 28.75 4.10
N ASP A 136 -19.35 27.58 3.72
CA ASP A 136 -18.73 26.30 4.05
C ASP A 136 -17.24 26.28 3.71
N VAL A 137 -16.51 25.47 4.46
CA VAL A 137 -15.04 25.26 4.52
C VAL A 137 -14.48 24.65 3.21
N GLY A 138 -15.14 24.86 2.07
CA GLY A 138 -14.71 24.46 0.73
C GLY A 138 -13.77 25.48 0.04
N LEU A 139 -13.48 26.61 0.69
CA LEU A 139 -12.39 27.49 0.25
C LEU A 139 -11.07 26.76 0.50
N HIS A 140 -10.48 26.22 -0.56
CA HIS A 140 -9.10 25.76 -0.56
C HIS A 140 -8.23 26.77 0.20
N SER A 141 -7.41 26.29 1.14
CA SER A 141 -6.60 27.05 2.12
C SER A 141 -5.97 28.35 1.62
N ARG A 142 -5.67 28.44 0.31
CA ARG A 142 -5.18 29.64 -0.38
C ARG A 142 -6.08 30.88 -0.27
N HIS A 143 -7.39 30.72 -0.06
CA HIS A 143 -8.34 31.83 -0.10
C HIS A 143 -8.94 32.21 1.26
N PHE A 144 -8.75 31.37 2.28
CA PHE A 144 -9.20 31.63 3.65
C PHE A 144 -8.64 32.95 4.19
N GLY A 145 -7.36 33.24 3.92
CA GLY A 145 -6.70 34.47 4.36
C GLY A 145 -7.35 35.75 3.82
N TYR A 146 -7.83 35.74 2.57
CA TYR A 146 -8.50 36.91 1.96
C TYR A 146 -9.88 37.14 2.58
N VAL A 147 -10.67 36.08 2.77
CA VAL A 147 -12.00 36.17 3.41
C VAL A 147 -11.88 36.65 4.85
N PHE A 148 -10.89 36.12 5.58
CA PHE A 148 -10.59 36.54 6.94
C PHE A 148 -10.14 38.01 6.99
N GLY A 149 -9.33 38.47 6.03
CA GLY A 149 -8.92 39.87 5.92
C GLY A 149 -10.09 40.83 5.70
N VAL A 150 -11.01 40.51 4.78
CA VAL A 150 -12.20 41.34 4.52
C VAL A 150 -13.11 41.43 5.75
N ALA A 151 -13.30 40.30 6.46
CA ALA A 151 -14.10 40.28 7.69
C ALA A 151 -13.49 41.15 8.80
N ILE A 152 -12.16 41.11 8.98
CA ILE A 152 -11.45 41.96 9.95
C ILE A 152 -11.64 43.45 9.63
N VAL A 153 -11.49 43.82 8.35
CA VAL A 153 -11.65 45.23 7.93
C VAL A 153 -13.08 45.70 8.16
N GLY A 154 -14.08 44.90 7.78
CA GLY A 154 -15.50 45.23 7.99
C GLY A 154 -15.86 45.36 9.47
N LEU A 155 -15.37 44.44 10.30
CA LEU A 155 -15.57 44.47 11.74
C LEU A 155 -14.88 45.68 12.39
N GLY A 156 -13.66 46.01 11.96
CA GLY A 156 -12.93 47.19 12.43
C GLY A 156 -13.64 48.50 12.12
N LEU A 157 -14.19 48.65 10.92
CA LEU A 157 -15.01 49.81 10.54
C LEU A 157 -16.28 49.91 11.39
N LEU A 158 -16.93 48.79 11.66
CA LEU A 158 -18.12 48.75 12.51
C LEU A 158 -17.80 49.14 13.97
N TRP A 159 -16.67 48.66 14.52
CA TRP A 159 -16.24 49.06 15.86
C TRP A 159 -15.89 50.55 15.95
N ALA A 160 -15.23 51.09 14.93
CA ALA A 160 -14.94 52.52 14.85
C ALA A 160 -16.24 53.34 14.85
N TYR A 161 -17.25 52.90 14.11
CA TYR A 161 -18.57 53.52 14.10
C TYR A 161 -19.28 53.41 15.47
N ALA A 162 -19.24 52.22 16.09
CA ALA A 162 -19.83 51.97 17.40
C ALA A 162 -19.28 52.88 18.50
N VAL A 163 -17.95 53.09 18.52
CA VAL A 163 -17.30 53.94 19.51
C VAL A 163 -17.57 55.43 19.24
N THR A 164 -17.45 55.85 17.97
CA THR A 164 -17.47 57.28 17.62
C THR A 164 -18.88 57.86 17.50
N GLN A 165 -19.85 57.08 17.02
CA GLN A 165 -21.20 57.58 16.71
C GLN A 165 -22.25 57.07 17.70
N LEU A 166 -22.00 55.95 18.36
CA LEU A 166 -22.99 55.27 19.21
C LEU A 166 -22.60 55.26 20.70
N MET A 167 -21.44 55.83 21.05
CA MET A 167 -20.89 55.90 22.40
C MET A 167 -20.86 54.55 23.15
N VAL A 168 -20.70 53.45 22.40
CA VAL A 168 -20.57 52.11 22.98
C VAL A 168 -19.30 52.04 23.82
N SER A 169 -19.38 51.39 24.98
CA SER A 169 -18.24 51.29 25.89
C SER A 169 -17.05 50.57 25.23
N LEU A 170 -15.84 51.14 25.41
CA LEU A 170 -14.61 50.57 24.85
C LEU A 170 -14.35 49.14 25.36
N SER A 171 -14.75 48.85 26.61
CA SER A 171 -14.67 47.53 27.23
C SER A 171 -15.54 46.50 26.50
N ALA A 172 -16.76 46.84 26.08
CA ALA A 172 -17.62 45.94 25.32
C ALA A 172 -17.00 45.59 23.95
N VAL A 173 -16.44 46.58 23.25
CA VAL A 173 -15.76 46.38 21.96
C VAL A 173 -14.57 45.43 22.10
N VAL A 174 -13.75 45.60 23.15
CA VAL A 174 -12.58 44.75 23.41
C VAL A 174 -12.99 43.30 23.72
N ILE A 175 -14.01 43.10 24.58
CA ILE A 175 -14.48 41.75 24.94
C ILE A 175 -14.96 40.99 23.71
N TRP A 176 -15.78 41.60 22.86
CA TRP A 176 -16.32 40.93 21.67
C TRP A 176 -15.27 40.69 20.59
N THR A 177 -14.28 41.58 20.47
CA THR A 177 -13.13 41.36 19.56
C THR A 177 -12.31 40.14 19.99
N LEU A 178 -12.07 39.97 21.29
CA LEU A 178 -11.34 38.81 21.83
C LEU A 178 -12.12 37.49 21.63
N ILE A 179 -13.45 37.50 21.82
CA ILE A 179 -14.31 36.32 21.58
C ILE A 179 -14.25 35.91 20.10
N LEU A 180 -14.37 36.85 19.18
CA LEU A 180 -14.30 36.58 17.73
C LEU A 180 -12.92 36.09 17.30
N MET A 181 -11.85 36.67 17.86
CA MET A 181 -10.48 36.21 17.63
C MET A 181 -10.28 34.77 18.11
N GLY A 182 -10.80 34.43 19.30
CA GLY A 182 -10.76 33.07 19.84
C GLY A 182 -11.50 32.05 18.96
N LEU A 183 -12.70 32.39 18.48
CA LEU A 183 -13.47 31.54 17.56
C LEU A 183 -12.78 31.37 16.20
N GLY A 184 -12.16 32.44 15.67
CA GLY A 184 -11.38 32.39 14.42
C GLY A 184 -10.15 31.49 14.52
N ILE A 185 -9.43 31.55 15.65
CA ILE A 185 -8.28 30.67 15.91
C ILE A 185 -8.74 29.21 16.05
N LEU A 186 -9.85 28.94 16.74
CA LEU A 186 -10.42 27.60 16.87
C LEU A 186 -10.83 27.02 15.50
N ALA A 187 -11.43 27.84 14.62
CA ALA A 187 -11.76 27.46 13.25
C ALA A 187 -10.49 27.17 12.40
N LEU A 188 -9.44 27.97 12.55
CA LEU A 188 -8.15 27.75 11.90
C LEU A 188 -7.47 26.45 12.36
N LEU A 189 -7.50 26.16 13.67
CA LEU A 189 -6.91 24.95 14.25
C LEU A 189 -7.67 23.70 13.80
N THR A 190 -9.01 23.74 13.79
CA THR A 190 -9.84 22.63 13.31
C THR A 190 -9.64 22.37 11.82
N SER A 191 -9.57 23.41 10.98
CA SER A 191 -9.24 23.27 9.54
C SER A 191 -7.87 22.63 9.32
N ARG A 192 -6.84 23.06 10.06
CA ARG A 192 -5.49 22.47 9.95
C ARG A 192 -5.41 21.04 10.47
N SER A 193 -6.20 20.70 11.48
CA SER A 193 -6.26 19.33 12.03
C SER A 193 -6.86 18.37 11.00
N VAL A 194 -7.97 18.76 10.36
CA VAL A 194 -8.63 17.95 9.32
C VAL A 194 -7.72 17.76 8.10
N GLU A 195 -6.99 18.79 7.67
CA GLU A 195 -6.04 18.68 6.56
C GLU A 195 -4.85 17.76 6.89
N ARG A 196 -4.33 17.79 8.13
CA ARG A 196 -3.25 16.89 8.55
C ARG A 196 -3.68 15.43 8.57
N ASP A 197 -4.85 15.13 9.09
CA ASP A 197 -5.36 13.75 9.12
C ASP A 197 -5.60 13.19 7.72
N LEU A 198 -6.04 14.03 6.78
CA LEU A 198 -6.19 13.63 5.37
C LEU A 198 -4.84 13.39 4.69
N GLY A 199 -3.85 14.25 4.93
CA GLY A 199 -2.50 14.11 4.36
C GLY A 199 -1.77 12.85 4.85
N VAL A 200 -1.86 12.56 6.16
CA VAL A 200 -1.21 11.37 6.76
C VAL A 200 -1.84 10.07 6.25
N GLN A 201 -3.14 10.05 5.95
CA GLN A 201 -3.80 8.88 5.35
C GLN A 201 -3.36 8.64 3.91
N VAL A 202 -3.28 9.69 3.08
CA VAL A 202 -2.83 9.59 1.68
C VAL A 202 -1.37 9.12 1.62
N GLU A 203 -0.51 9.65 2.48
CA GLU A 203 0.92 9.30 2.52
C GLU A 203 1.16 7.85 2.98
N ARG A 204 0.40 7.35 3.96
CA ARG A 204 0.42 5.93 4.35
C ARG A 204 -0.03 5.00 3.23
N GLN A 205 -1.06 5.39 2.48
CA GLN A 205 -1.59 4.58 1.38
C GLN A 205 -0.63 4.53 0.19
N SER A 206 -0.01 5.65 -0.19
CA SER A 206 1.04 5.66 -1.22
C SER A 206 2.27 4.84 -0.80
N SER A 207 2.63 4.86 0.48
CA SER A 207 3.76 4.07 0.99
C SER A 207 3.50 2.56 0.90
N LEU A 208 2.29 2.08 1.21
CA LEU A 208 1.94 0.66 1.06
C LEU A 208 1.91 0.22 -0.42
N LEU A 209 1.39 1.06 -1.32
CA LEU A 209 1.40 0.77 -2.76
C LEU A 209 2.83 0.74 -3.33
N ALA A 210 3.69 1.66 -2.88
CA ALA A 210 5.10 1.69 -3.27
C ALA A 210 5.85 0.46 -2.73
N THR A 211 5.66 0.08 -1.47
CA THR A 211 6.32 -1.08 -0.87
C THR A 211 5.93 -2.38 -1.60
N LEU A 212 4.65 -2.57 -1.95
CA LEU A 212 4.22 -3.73 -2.74
C LEU A 212 4.77 -3.69 -4.17
N SER A 213 4.91 -2.50 -4.77
CA SER A 213 5.50 -2.35 -6.09
C SER A 213 7.01 -2.62 -6.10
N ASP A 214 7.73 -2.22 -5.06
CA ASP A 214 9.17 -2.48 -4.89
C ASP A 214 9.46 -3.97 -4.69
N LEU A 215 8.52 -4.70 -4.07
CA LEU A 215 8.55 -6.17 -3.98
C LEU A 215 8.25 -6.86 -5.32
N GLY A 216 7.94 -6.11 -6.37
CA GLY A 216 7.59 -6.63 -7.69
C GLY A 216 6.20 -7.27 -7.76
N GLU A 217 5.36 -7.09 -6.74
CA GLU A 217 4.04 -7.69 -6.69
C GLU A 217 3.00 -6.77 -7.35
N GLY A 218 2.30 -7.31 -8.35
CA GLY A 218 1.22 -6.64 -9.03
C GLY A 218 -0.04 -6.59 -8.17
N LEU A 219 -0.45 -5.41 -7.71
CA LEU A 219 -1.71 -5.21 -7.01
C LEU A 219 -2.73 -4.62 -7.98
N VAL A 220 -3.87 -5.28 -8.17
CA VAL A 220 -4.94 -4.83 -9.07
C VAL A 220 -6.32 -4.95 -8.43
N ILE A 221 -7.14 -3.92 -8.59
CA ILE A 221 -8.55 -3.94 -8.25
C ILE A 221 -9.34 -4.17 -9.53
N THR A 222 -10.24 -5.14 -9.47
CA THR A 222 -11.20 -5.42 -10.54
C THR A 222 -12.62 -5.33 -10.04
N GLU A 223 -13.55 -4.97 -10.93
CA GLU A 223 -14.99 -5.07 -10.70
C GLU A 223 -15.60 -5.93 -11.79
N LYS A 224 -16.24 -7.02 -11.39
CA LYS A 224 -16.78 -8.04 -12.31
C LYS A 224 -15.75 -8.54 -13.35
N GLY A 225 -14.47 -8.55 -12.98
CA GLY A 225 -13.36 -8.98 -13.83
C GLY A 225 -12.75 -7.88 -14.72
N ARG A 226 -13.32 -6.67 -14.76
CA ARG A 226 -12.76 -5.51 -15.48
C ARG A 226 -11.77 -4.75 -14.59
N PHE A 227 -10.67 -4.28 -15.17
CA PHE A 227 -9.67 -3.45 -14.49
C PHE A 227 -10.26 -2.10 -14.03
N ILE A 228 -10.02 -1.74 -12.76
CA ILE A 228 -10.32 -0.40 -12.22
C ILE A 228 -9.02 0.35 -11.96
N ALA A 229 -8.09 -0.27 -11.25
CA ALA A 229 -6.83 0.33 -10.85
C ALA A 229 -5.81 -0.78 -10.59
N GLY A 230 -4.53 -0.53 -10.87
CA GLY A 230 -3.45 -1.52 -10.67
C GLY A 230 -2.07 -0.85 -10.61
N ASN A 231 -1.20 -1.28 -9.69
CA ASN A 231 0.06 -0.60 -9.40
C ASN A 231 1.06 -0.74 -10.57
N ASP A 232 2.18 -0.02 -10.50
CA ASP A 232 3.17 0.01 -11.58
C ASP A 232 3.85 -1.35 -11.80
N ALA A 233 4.02 -2.16 -10.75
CA ALA A 233 4.48 -3.53 -10.88
C ALA A 233 3.55 -4.36 -11.79
N TYR A 234 2.23 -4.25 -11.65
CA TYR A 234 1.29 -4.96 -12.53
C TYR A 234 1.34 -4.48 -13.99
N VAL A 235 1.48 -3.16 -14.20
CA VAL A 235 1.64 -2.56 -15.54
C VAL A 235 2.92 -3.07 -16.20
N THR A 236 4.03 -3.09 -15.45
CA THR A 236 5.33 -3.57 -15.92
C THR A 236 5.30 -5.07 -16.22
N LEU A 237 4.65 -5.87 -15.36
CA LEU A 237 4.49 -7.31 -15.53
C LEU A 237 3.74 -7.67 -16.82
N THR A 238 2.62 -6.98 -17.07
CA THR A 238 1.76 -7.23 -18.23
C THR A 238 2.25 -6.56 -19.51
N GLY A 239 2.97 -5.44 -19.40
CA GLY A 239 3.42 -4.62 -20.53
C GLY A 239 2.32 -3.82 -21.23
N TYR A 240 1.10 -3.82 -20.69
CA TYR A 240 -0.02 -3.01 -21.18
C TYR A 240 -0.10 -1.70 -20.41
N SER A 241 -0.53 -0.63 -21.08
CA SER A 241 -0.82 0.62 -20.36
C SER A 241 -2.08 0.48 -19.50
N ARG A 242 -2.24 1.35 -18.50
CA ARG A 242 -3.43 1.35 -17.63
C ARG A 242 -4.72 1.59 -18.41
N GLU A 243 -4.66 2.43 -19.45
CA GLU A 243 -5.79 2.71 -20.33
C GLU A 243 -6.17 1.48 -21.17
N GLU A 244 -5.18 0.76 -21.68
CA GLU A 244 -5.39 -0.50 -22.41
C GLU A 244 -6.00 -1.57 -21.50
N LEU A 245 -5.49 -1.72 -20.28
CA LEU A 245 -6.04 -2.64 -19.28
C LEU A 245 -7.49 -2.29 -18.90
N ALA A 246 -7.81 -1.00 -18.75
CA ALA A 246 -9.16 -0.53 -18.46
C ALA A 246 -10.14 -0.74 -19.62
N ALA A 247 -9.66 -0.73 -20.87
CA ALA A 247 -10.46 -0.98 -22.06
C ALA A 247 -10.76 -2.48 -22.28
N MET A 248 -10.01 -3.39 -21.65
CA MET A 248 -10.25 -4.82 -21.77
C MET A 248 -11.58 -5.22 -21.11
N PRO A 249 -12.37 -6.11 -21.74
CA PRO A 249 -13.59 -6.64 -21.14
C PRO A 249 -13.31 -7.38 -19.83
N SER A 250 -12.22 -8.16 -19.79
CA SER A 250 -11.77 -8.86 -18.60
C SER A 250 -10.27 -9.07 -18.58
N LEU A 251 -9.66 -8.98 -17.39
CA LEU A 251 -8.24 -9.36 -17.22
C LEU A 251 -8.00 -10.87 -17.38
N ILE A 252 -9.05 -11.70 -17.42
CA ILE A 252 -8.94 -13.14 -17.74
C ILE A 252 -8.45 -13.34 -19.18
N ASP A 253 -8.66 -12.38 -20.08
CA ASP A 253 -8.17 -12.44 -21.45
C ASP A 253 -6.63 -12.43 -21.54
N LEU A 254 -5.95 -11.95 -20.49
CA LEU A 254 -4.50 -12.04 -20.36
C LEU A 254 -4.00 -13.45 -20.01
N ALA A 255 -4.87 -14.35 -19.55
CA ALA A 255 -4.47 -15.73 -19.28
C ALA A 255 -4.38 -16.56 -20.58
N PRO A 256 -3.58 -17.64 -20.62
CA PRO A 256 -3.60 -18.61 -21.71
C PRO A 256 -4.99 -19.19 -21.94
N ALA A 257 -5.30 -19.50 -23.20
CA ALA A 257 -6.62 -20.00 -23.61
C ALA A 257 -7.10 -21.18 -22.76
N ASP A 258 -6.21 -22.14 -22.49
CA ASP A 258 -6.51 -23.35 -21.72
C ASP A 258 -6.91 -23.08 -20.26
N ASP A 259 -6.48 -21.93 -19.70
CA ASP A 259 -6.78 -21.54 -18.32
C ASP A 259 -8.02 -20.63 -18.21
N ARG A 260 -8.47 -20.00 -19.30
CA ARG A 260 -9.54 -18.97 -19.25
C ARG A 260 -10.84 -19.49 -18.69
N ASP A 261 -11.28 -20.68 -19.10
CA ASP A 261 -12.54 -21.28 -18.65
C ASP A 261 -12.52 -21.57 -17.13
N ARG A 262 -11.39 -22.10 -16.64
CA ARG A 262 -11.16 -22.35 -15.22
C ARG A 262 -11.22 -21.05 -14.41
N LEU A 263 -10.57 -20.00 -14.90
CA LEU A 263 -10.54 -18.69 -14.25
C LEU A 263 -11.92 -18.01 -14.27
N ALA A 264 -12.65 -18.10 -15.38
CA ALA A 264 -14.01 -17.58 -15.50
C ALA A 264 -14.97 -18.28 -14.52
N ALA A 265 -14.88 -19.62 -14.41
CA ALA A 265 -15.66 -20.39 -13.44
C ALA A 265 -15.30 -20.02 -11.98
N ASN A 266 -14.03 -19.74 -11.68
CA ASN A 266 -13.60 -19.27 -10.38
C ASN A 266 -14.13 -17.87 -10.08
N LEU A 267 -14.08 -16.94 -11.04
CA LEU A 267 -14.62 -15.59 -10.91
C LEU A 267 -16.13 -15.61 -10.68
N ALA A 268 -16.87 -16.40 -11.46
CA ALA A 268 -18.32 -16.54 -11.32
C ALA A 268 -18.71 -17.10 -9.94
N ARG A 269 -18.03 -18.17 -9.49
CA ARG A 269 -18.22 -18.73 -8.14
C ARG A 269 -17.94 -17.71 -7.05
N ARG A 270 -16.84 -16.95 -7.19
CA ARG A 270 -16.51 -15.86 -6.27
C ARG A 270 -17.62 -14.84 -6.27
N LEU A 271 -17.98 -14.22 -7.39
CA LEU A 271 -19.01 -13.18 -7.42
C LEU A 271 -20.36 -13.66 -6.84
N GLY A 272 -20.75 -14.90 -7.14
CA GLY A 272 -21.97 -15.54 -6.61
C GLY A 272 -21.94 -15.92 -5.12
N GLY A 273 -20.84 -15.69 -4.40
CA GLY A 273 -20.73 -15.97 -2.97
C GLY A 273 -20.33 -17.41 -2.62
N GLY A 274 -19.99 -18.22 -3.62
CA GLY A 274 -19.49 -19.58 -3.44
C GLY A 274 -18.03 -19.62 -2.98
N ALA A 275 -17.61 -20.78 -2.51
CA ALA A 275 -16.22 -21.04 -2.15
C ALA A 275 -15.36 -21.20 -3.42
N ALA A 276 -14.33 -20.37 -3.55
CA ALA A 276 -13.31 -20.48 -4.58
C ALA A 276 -11.93 -20.33 -3.94
N PRO A 277 -10.89 -21.00 -4.46
CA PRO A 277 -9.56 -20.99 -3.86
C PRO A 277 -9.00 -19.58 -3.84
N ALA A 278 -8.70 -19.06 -2.64
CA ALA A 278 -8.22 -17.69 -2.43
C ALA A 278 -6.94 -17.38 -3.22
N ARG A 279 -6.04 -18.36 -3.32
CA ARG A 279 -4.74 -18.30 -3.98
C ARG A 279 -4.58 -19.50 -4.92
N TYR A 280 -4.02 -19.28 -6.10
CA TYR A 280 -3.70 -20.34 -7.06
C TYR A 280 -2.63 -19.89 -8.06
N THR A 281 -1.96 -20.86 -8.69
CA THR A 281 -1.03 -20.60 -9.79
C THR A 281 -1.77 -20.57 -11.13
N SER A 282 -1.31 -19.68 -12.00
CA SER A 282 -1.78 -19.51 -13.37
C SER A 282 -0.63 -18.97 -14.22
N ALA A 283 -0.83 -18.87 -15.52
CA ALA A 283 0.04 -18.07 -16.37
C ALA A 283 -0.66 -16.78 -16.85
N LEU A 284 0.16 -15.80 -17.20
CA LEU A 284 -0.21 -14.54 -17.81
C LEU A 284 0.57 -14.36 -19.11
N ILE A 285 -0.09 -13.89 -20.16
CA ILE A 285 0.50 -13.55 -21.45
C ILE A 285 0.62 -12.02 -21.51
N SER A 286 1.87 -11.54 -21.57
CA SER A 286 2.15 -10.11 -21.70
C SER A 286 1.77 -9.58 -23.09
N LYS A 287 1.78 -8.25 -23.25
CA LYS A 287 1.59 -7.58 -24.56
C LYS A 287 2.57 -8.05 -25.64
N SER A 288 3.79 -8.41 -25.25
CA SER A 288 4.81 -8.95 -26.16
C SER A 288 4.61 -10.43 -26.53
N GLY A 289 3.56 -11.08 -26.02
CA GLY A 289 3.32 -12.52 -26.19
C GLY A 289 4.14 -13.41 -25.26
N ARG A 290 4.90 -12.84 -24.32
CA ARG A 290 5.68 -13.60 -23.34
C ARG A 290 4.74 -14.22 -22.32
N ARG A 291 4.84 -15.54 -22.13
CA ARG A 291 4.19 -16.25 -21.04
C ARG A 291 5.00 -16.07 -19.74
N VAL A 292 4.31 -15.65 -18.68
CA VAL A 292 4.84 -15.43 -17.35
C VAL A 292 4.05 -16.30 -16.38
N GLU A 293 4.74 -17.10 -15.58
CA GLU A 293 4.08 -17.92 -14.54
C GLU A 293 3.83 -17.03 -13.32
N VAL A 294 2.57 -16.97 -12.90
CA VAL A 294 2.12 -16.05 -11.85
C VAL A 294 1.35 -16.77 -10.74
N GLU A 295 1.60 -16.37 -9.51
CA GLU A 295 0.75 -16.72 -8.37
C GLU A 295 -0.28 -15.60 -8.18
N VAL A 296 -1.56 -15.98 -8.18
CA VAL A 296 -2.68 -15.03 -8.09
C VAL A 296 -3.41 -15.27 -6.78
N ALA A 297 -3.50 -14.22 -5.95
CA ALA A 297 -4.31 -14.22 -4.73
C ALA A 297 -5.43 -13.18 -4.86
N ILE A 298 -6.68 -13.61 -4.73
CA ILE A 298 -7.86 -12.75 -4.91
C ILE A 298 -8.66 -12.73 -3.62
N HIS A 299 -8.96 -11.52 -3.15
CA HIS A 299 -9.80 -11.25 -2.00
C HIS A 299 -10.98 -10.36 -2.39
N ARG A 300 -12.15 -10.62 -1.82
CA ARG A 300 -13.30 -9.72 -2.00
C ARG A 300 -13.19 -8.56 -1.03
N VAL A 301 -13.43 -7.34 -1.52
CA VAL A 301 -13.51 -6.16 -0.67
C VAL A 301 -14.87 -6.15 0.04
N THR A 302 -14.88 -6.22 1.36
CA THR A 302 -16.10 -6.31 2.20
C THR A 302 -17.03 -5.10 2.07
N SER A 303 -16.49 -3.94 1.69
CA SER A 303 -17.22 -2.68 1.52
C SER A 303 -18.10 -2.66 0.26
N ARG A 304 -17.76 -3.42 -0.79
CA ARG A 304 -18.48 -3.45 -2.08
C ARG A 304 -18.53 -4.86 -2.66
N ARG A 305 -19.73 -5.45 -2.78
CA ARG A 305 -19.95 -6.86 -3.15
C ARG A 305 -19.31 -7.30 -4.48
N ASP A 306 -19.08 -6.36 -5.40
CA ASP A 306 -18.63 -6.63 -6.77
C ASP A 306 -17.15 -6.32 -7.03
N GLN A 307 -16.41 -5.81 -6.04
CA GLN A 307 -14.98 -5.48 -6.18
C GLN A 307 -14.06 -6.53 -5.58
N LEU A 308 -13.01 -6.85 -6.32
CA LEU A 308 -11.99 -7.84 -5.97
C LEU A 308 -10.62 -7.18 -5.95
N LEU A 309 -9.90 -7.36 -4.85
CA LEU A 309 -8.49 -7.06 -4.73
C LEU A 309 -7.69 -8.29 -5.12
N THR A 310 -6.81 -8.14 -6.11
CA THR A 310 -5.99 -9.23 -6.64
C THR A 310 -4.53 -8.86 -6.50
N LEU A 311 -3.75 -9.76 -5.92
CA LEU A 311 -2.29 -9.73 -5.88
C LEU A 311 -1.78 -10.75 -6.90
N VAL A 312 -0.79 -10.34 -7.69
CA VAL A 312 -0.20 -11.13 -8.77
C VAL A 312 1.32 -11.07 -8.61
N SER A 313 1.93 -12.21 -8.27
CA SER A 313 3.37 -12.31 -8.07
C SER A 313 3.98 -13.16 -9.19
N ASP A 314 5.03 -12.67 -9.86
CA ASP A 314 5.79 -13.46 -10.85
C ASP A 314 6.60 -14.54 -10.13
N ILE A 315 6.32 -15.80 -10.43
CA ILE A 315 7.01 -16.96 -9.84
C ILE A 315 7.92 -17.66 -10.85
N SER A 316 8.14 -17.05 -12.02
CA SER A 316 8.93 -17.65 -13.11
C SER A 316 10.36 -17.95 -12.68
N GLU A 317 11.00 -17.06 -11.91
CA GLU A 317 12.35 -17.30 -11.40
C GLU A 317 12.39 -18.44 -10.38
N ARG A 318 11.42 -18.46 -9.45
CA ARG A 318 11.29 -19.55 -8.47
C ARG A 318 11.15 -20.90 -9.17
N LEU A 319 10.25 -21.01 -10.14
CA LEU A 319 10.03 -22.24 -10.89
C LEU A 319 11.25 -22.63 -11.73
N ARG A 320 11.96 -21.67 -12.33
CA ARG A 320 13.21 -21.92 -13.06
C ARG A 320 14.32 -22.44 -12.14
N ALA A 321 14.47 -21.86 -10.95
CA ALA A 321 15.45 -22.32 -9.97
C ALA A 321 15.13 -23.75 -9.49
N GLU A 322 13.88 -24.03 -9.13
CA GLU A 322 13.45 -25.38 -8.74
C GLU A 322 13.63 -26.39 -9.87
N ALA A 323 13.34 -26.02 -11.12
CA ALA A 323 13.53 -26.89 -12.27
C ALA A 323 15.02 -27.19 -12.51
N ALA A 324 15.89 -26.18 -12.40
CA ALA A 324 17.32 -26.34 -12.55
C ALA A 324 17.92 -27.23 -11.43
N GLU A 325 17.44 -27.07 -10.19
CA GLU A 325 17.83 -27.93 -9.07
C GLU A 325 17.42 -29.39 -9.31
N ARG A 326 16.15 -29.63 -9.68
CA ARG A 326 15.63 -30.98 -10.00
C ARG A 326 16.36 -31.61 -11.17
N GLU A 327 16.71 -30.83 -12.19
CA GLU A 327 17.47 -31.29 -13.34
C GLU A 327 18.90 -31.67 -12.93
N SER A 328 19.56 -30.83 -12.12
CA SER A 328 20.90 -31.11 -11.59
C SER A 328 20.91 -32.38 -10.73
N GLU A 329 19.94 -32.53 -9.83
CA GLU A 329 19.80 -33.73 -8.99
C GLU A 329 19.57 -34.98 -9.85
N THR A 330 18.70 -34.88 -10.85
CA THR A 330 18.42 -36.01 -11.77
C THR A 330 19.66 -36.37 -12.58
N ARG A 331 20.38 -35.39 -13.13
CA ARG A 331 21.64 -35.64 -13.86
C ARG A 331 22.69 -36.29 -12.95
N PHE A 332 22.86 -35.79 -11.72
CA PHE A 332 23.78 -36.38 -10.75
C PHE A 332 23.41 -37.83 -10.42
N ARG A 333 22.13 -38.08 -10.10
CA ARG A 333 21.62 -39.42 -9.78
C ARG A 333 21.85 -40.39 -10.94
N THR A 334 21.57 -39.97 -12.16
CA THR A 334 21.80 -40.80 -13.36
C THR A 334 23.29 -41.12 -13.55
N LEU A 335 24.18 -40.11 -13.48
CA LEU A 335 25.62 -40.32 -13.62
C LEU A 335 26.17 -41.23 -12.52
N PHE A 336 25.75 -41.02 -11.27
CA PHE A 336 26.17 -41.83 -10.13
C PHE A 336 25.73 -43.29 -10.30
N GLN A 337 24.47 -43.54 -10.65
CA GLN A 337 23.91 -44.89 -10.81
C GLN A 337 24.45 -45.64 -12.03
N GLN A 338 24.79 -44.94 -13.12
CA GLN A 338 25.24 -45.55 -14.37
C GLN A 338 26.77 -45.56 -14.54
N ALA A 339 27.52 -44.99 -13.61
CA ALA A 339 28.98 -45.01 -13.65
C ALA A 339 29.52 -46.44 -13.55
N GLN A 340 30.49 -46.78 -14.41
CA GLN A 340 31.19 -48.08 -14.36
C GLN A 340 32.21 -48.17 -13.22
N ALA A 341 32.76 -47.03 -12.79
CA ALA A 341 33.62 -46.98 -11.62
C ALA A 341 32.78 -47.07 -10.34
N GLY A 342 33.28 -47.81 -9.36
CA GLY A 342 32.66 -47.87 -8.04
C GLY A 342 32.79 -46.53 -7.35
N MET A 343 31.67 -45.91 -6.96
CA MET A 343 31.65 -44.64 -6.24
C MET A 343 31.04 -44.85 -4.86
N ALA A 344 31.67 -44.27 -3.83
CA ALA A 344 31.13 -44.25 -2.49
C ALA A 344 31.29 -42.88 -1.84
N PHE A 345 30.34 -42.56 -0.97
CA PHE A 345 30.45 -41.48 0.00
C PHE A 345 30.57 -42.09 1.39
N ALA A 346 31.43 -41.52 2.23
CA ALA A 346 31.61 -41.96 3.60
C ALA A 346 31.63 -40.78 4.56
N SER A 347 31.12 -40.98 5.78
CA SER A 347 31.19 -39.99 6.86
C SER A 347 32.64 -39.68 7.23
N LEU A 348 32.86 -38.65 8.05
CA LEU A 348 34.19 -38.29 8.54
C LEU A 348 34.85 -39.40 9.36
N ASP A 349 34.05 -40.31 9.93
CA ASP A 349 34.51 -41.52 10.64
C ASP A 349 34.71 -42.73 9.69
N GLY A 350 34.64 -42.52 8.38
CA GLY A 350 34.85 -43.55 7.36
C GLY A 350 33.68 -44.51 7.11
N HIS A 351 32.54 -44.32 7.77
CA HIS A 351 31.35 -45.16 7.57
C HIS A 351 30.69 -44.85 6.23
N VAL A 352 30.36 -45.87 5.46
CA VAL A 352 29.77 -45.68 4.14
C VAL A 352 28.36 -45.13 4.28
N THR A 353 28.06 -44.03 3.60
CA THR A 353 26.74 -43.39 3.63
C THR A 353 25.95 -43.65 2.35
N THR A 354 26.60 -43.69 1.19
CA THR A 354 25.95 -43.91 -0.11
C THR A 354 26.93 -44.57 -1.06
N VAL A 355 26.46 -45.52 -1.86
CA VAL A 355 27.26 -46.24 -2.87
C VAL A 355 26.47 -46.35 -4.16
N ASN A 356 27.17 -46.41 -5.28
CA ASN A 356 26.54 -46.71 -6.56
C ASN A 356 26.50 -48.23 -6.83
N PRO A 357 25.70 -48.70 -7.80
CA PRO A 357 25.61 -50.12 -8.14
C PRO A 357 26.96 -50.76 -8.49
N ALA A 358 27.82 -50.04 -9.23
CA ALA A 358 29.15 -50.55 -9.59
C ALA A 358 30.04 -50.81 -8.37
N PHE A 359 29.94 -50.00 -7.32
CA PHE A 359 30.68 -50.25 -6.08
C PHE A 359 30.17 -51.51 -5.37
N CYS A 360 28.85 -51.71 -5.30
CA CYS A 360 28.24 -52.93 -4.77
C CYS A 360 28.72 -54.18 -5.53
N GLU A 361 28.75 -54.11 -6.87
CA GLU A 361 29.25 -55.21 -7.71
C GLU A 361 30.75 -55.47 -7.49
N LEU A 362 31.55 -54.42 -7.38
CA LEU A 362 33.00 -54.50 -7.16
C LEU A 362 33.33 -55.27 -5.88
N VAL A 363 32.65 -54.96 -4.77
CA VAL A 363 32.92 -55.55 -3.44
C VAL A 363 32.02 -56.72 -3.09
N GLY A 364 30.95 -56.96 -3.83
CA GLY A 364 30.02 -58.09 -3.62
C GLY A 364 29.06 -57.93 -2.43
N TYR A 365 28.96 -56.73 -1.85
CA TYR A 365 28.02 -56.42 -0.77
C TYR A 365 26.82 -55.65 -1.33
N SER A 366 25.64 -55.81 -0.71
CA SER A 366 24.49 -54.95 -1.00
C SER A 366 24.69 -53.54 -0.42
N GLU A 367 23.99 -52.54 -0.97
CA GLU A 367 24.03 -51.17 -0.45
C GLU A 367 23.65 -51.11 1.05
N THR A 368 22.65 -51.88 1.48
CA THR A 368 22.20 -51.92 2.87
C THR A 368 23.25 -52.49 3.81
N GLU A 369 24.02 -53.48 3.37
CA GLU A 369 25.12 -54.03 4.15
C GLU A 369 26.28 -53.03 4.19
N LEU A 370 26.62 -52.43 3.06
CA LEU A 370 27.72 -51.45 2.97
C LEU A 370 27.48 -50.25 3.89
N ARG A 371 26.24 -49.76 4.03
CA ARG A 371 25.89 -48.66 4.94
C ARG A 371 26.17 -48.95 6.42
N THR A 372 26.37 -50.22 6.79
CA THR A 372 26.74 -50.63 8.16
C THR A 372 28.24 -50.80 8.36
N LEU A 373 29.02 -50.67 7.29
CA LEU A 373 30.47 -50.89 7.29
C LEU A 373 31.22 -49.58 7.07
N SER A 374 32.48 -49.57 7.50
CA SER A 374 33.45 -48.54 7.14
C SER A 374 34.24 -48.93 5.90
N LEU A 375 34.83 -47.93 5.23
CA LEU A 375 35.76 -48.17 4.13
C LEU A 375 36.98 -49.01 4.56
N VAL A 376 37.32 -49.00 5.85
CA VAL A 376 38.43 -49.78 6.42
C VAL A 376 38.04 -51.26 6.54
N ASP A 377 36.80 -51.58 6.93
CA ASP A 377 36.33 -52.95 7.13
C ASP A 377 36.37 -53.80 5.85
N ILE A 378 36.17 -53.15 4.71
CA ILE A 378 36.23 -53.78 3.39
C ILE A 378 37.62 -53.70 2.74
N THR A 379 38.62 -53.11 3.41
CA THR A 379 40.00 -53.00 2.90
C THR A 379 40.85 -54.16 3.42
N HIS A 380 41.78 -54.66 2.61
CA HIS A 380 42.72 -55.70 3.03
C HIS A 380 43.55 -55.23 4.25
N PRO A 381 43.81 -56.09 5.27
CA PRO A 381 44.48 -55.70 6.51
C PRO A 381 45.81 -54.94 6.31
N ASP A 382 46.66 -55.40 5.39
CA ASP A 382 47.92 -54.73 5.07
C ASP A 382 47.76 -53.30 4.52
N ASP A 383 46.62 -53.01 3.87
CA ASP A 383 46.37 -51.73 3.20
C ASP A 383 45.52 -50.79 4.08
N ALA A 384 44.96 -51.29 5.19
CA ALA A 384 44.05 -50.56 6.07
C ALA A 384 44.73 -49.36 6.75
N ALA A 385 45.97 -49.53 7.22
CA ALA A 385 46.74 -48.45 7.84
C ALA A 385 46.99 -47.28 6.88
N ALA A 386 47.38 -47.58 5.64
CA ALA A 386 47.63 -46.56 4.62
C ALA A 386 46.37 -45.75 4.26
N LEU A 387 45.19 -46.40 4.29
CA LEU A 387 43.91 -45.72 4.09
C LEU A 387 43.56 -44.81 5.27
N GLN A 388 43.73 -45.29 6.51
CA GLN A 388 43.48 -44.51 7.72
C GLN A 388 44.39 -43.28 7.80
N ASP A 389 45.68 -43.45 7.49
CA ASP A 389 46.64 -42.34 7.42
C ASP A 389 46.21 -41.30 6.38
N ALA A 390 45.74 -41.74 5.21
CA ALA A 390 45.22 -40.84 4.19
C ALA A 390 43.99 -40.05 4.67
N MET A 391 43.06 -40.71 5.35
CA MET A 391 41.88 -40.03 5.93
C MET A 391 42.29 -39.00 6.99
N HIS A 392 43.23 -39.35 7.88
CA HIS A 392 43.73 -38.45 8.91
C HIS A 392 44.43 -37.22 8.33
N SER A 393 45.36 -37.39 7.38
CA SER A 393 46.02 -36.27 6.71
C SER A 393 45.03 -35.33 6.01
N MET A 394 43.98 -35.88 5.39
CA MET A 394 42.94 -35.04 4.78
C MET A 394 42.14 -34.24 5.81
N LEU A 395 41.77 -34.86 6.93
CA LEU A 395 41.06 -34.18 8.02
C LEU A 395 41.92 -33.11 8.69
N ALA A 396 43.22 -33.37 8.86
CA ALA A 396 44.20 -32.40 9.36
C ALA A 396 44.45 -31.23 8.40
N GLY A 397 44.00 -31.33 7.14
CA GLY A 397 44.18 -30.30 6.12
C GLY A 397 45.54 -30.33 5.43
N GLU A 398 46.30 -31.41 5.59
CA GLU A 398 47.60 -31.62 4.95
C GLU A 398 47.43 -31.95 3.45
N GLU A 399 46.33 -32.61 3.10
CA GLU A 399 45.99 -33.02 1.74
C GLU A 399 44.49 -32.81 1.45
N GLU A 400 44.12 -32.52 0.19
CA GLU A 400 42.71 -32.44 -0.22
C GLU A 400 42.16 -33.78 -0.75
N GLY A 401 43.07 -34.70 -1.09
CA GLY A 401 42.75 -35.98 -1.68
C GLY A 401 44.00 -36.79 -2.01
N ARG A 402 43.81 -38.10 -2.14
CA ARG A 402 44.89 -39.07 -2.35
C ARG A 402 44.42 -40.17 -3.29
N ARG A 403 45.32 -40.59 -4.17
CA ARG A 403 45.16 -41.78 -5.01
C ARG A 403 45.99 -42.91 -4.43
N ILE A 404 45.38 -44.07 -4.21
CA ILE A 404 45.98 -45.23 -3.55
C ILE A 404 45.60 -46.47 -4.34
N GLU A 405 46.60 -47.23 -4.81
CA GLU A 405 46.35 -48.59 -5.28
C GLU A 405 46.32 -49.53 -4.07
N LYS A 406 45.20 -50.21 -3.85
CA LYS A 406 45.00 -51.10 -2.70
C LYS A 406 44.12 -52.29 -3.04
N ARG A 407 43.95 -53.21 -2.10
CA ARG A 407 43.04 -54.35 -2.21
C ARG A 407 41.77 -54.12 -1.39
N TYR A 408 40.61 -54.33 -2.00
CA TYR A 408 39.37 -54.56 -1.27
C TYR A 408 39.19 -56.05 -1.00
N THR A 409 38.63 -56.38 0.17
CA THR A 409 38.16 -57.72 0.53
C THR A 409 36.67 -57.79 0.22
N ARG A 410 36.32 -58.65 -0.73
CA ARG A 410 34.93 -58.89 -1.12
C ARG A 410 34.20 -59.71 -0.06
N LYS A 411 32.86 -59.74 -0.15
CA LYS A 411 32.00 -60.55 0.73
C LYS A 411 32.30 -62.05 0.69
N ASP A 412 32.74 -62.56 -0.47
CA ASP A 412 33.15 -63.96 -0.66
C ASP A 412 34.58 -64.25 -0.17
N GLY A 413 35.30 -63.24 0.33
CA GLY A 413 36.68 -63.33 0.78
C GLY A 413 37.72 -63.12 -0.32
N GLU A 414 37.33 -62.96 -1.60
CA GLU A 414 38.26 -62.65 -2.69
C GLU A 414 38.85 -61.24 -2.53
N HIS A 415 40.10 -61.06 -2.95
CA HIS A 415 40.73 -59.74 -2.98
C HIS A 415 40.71 -59.14 -4.38
N VAL A 416 40.22 -57.90 -4.48
CA VAL A 416 40.17 -57.14 -5.73
C VAL A 416 41.12 -55.96 -5.65
N TRP A 417 42.05 -55.88 -6.59
CA TRP A 417 42.91 -54.72 -6.75
C TRP A 417 42.14 -53.56 -7.33
N VAL A 418 42.18 -52.43 -6.62
CA VAL A 418 41.55 -51.19 -7.02
C VAL A 418 42.52 -50.04 -7.02
N ASP A 419 42.32 -49.14 -7.97
CA ASP A 419 42.87 -47.80 -7.95
C ASP A 419 41.83 -46.86 -7.33
N LEU A 420 42.04 -46.53 -6.06
CA LEU A 420 41.14 -45.70 -5.28
C LEU A 420 41.59 -44.25 -5.34
N THR A 421 40.75 -43.35 -5.84
CA THR A 421 40.89 -41.92 -5.62
C THR A 421 39.93 -41.49 -4.52
N MET A 422 40.44 -40.92 -3.43
CA MET A 422 39.67 -40.41 -2.31
C MET A 422 39.90 -38.90 -2.15
N ARG A 423 38.83 -38.14 -1.90
CA ARG A 423 38.90 -36.70 -1.61
C ARG A 423 38.02 -36.36 -0.43
N LEU A 424 38.41 -35.35 0.34
CA LEU A 424 37.59 -34.79 1.40
C LEU A 424 36.77 -33.62 0.87
N VAL A 425 35.45 -33.76 0.86
CA VAL A 425 34.53 -32.69 0.44
C VAL A 425 34.26 -31.77 1.61
N ARG A 426 34.41 -30.46 1.36
CA ARG A 426 34.18 -29.39 2.35
C ARG A 426 33.00 -28.52 1.94
N GLY A 427 32.29 -27.97 2.93
CA GLY A 427 31.20 -27.02 2.73
C GLY A 427 31.69 -25.62 2.34
N ALA A 428 30.76 -24.70 2.09
CA ALA A 428 31.06 -23.31 1.74
C ALA A 428 31.87 -22.55 2.84
N ASP A 429 31.82 -23.04 4.07
CA ASP A 429 32.52 -22.55 5.26
C ASP A 429 33.83 -23.32 5.53
N SER A 430 34.35 -24.09 4.56
CA SER A 430 35.55 -24.94 4.67
C SER A 430 35.46 -26.08 5.71
N ARG A 431 34.28 -26.29 6.32
CA ARG A 431 34.07 -27.42 7.24
C ARG A 431 34.08 -28.74 6.46
N PRO A 432 34.73 -29.81 6.97
CA PRO A 432 34.68 -31.13 6.35
C PRO A 432 33.26 -31.70 6.42
N LEU A 433 32.76 -32.26 5.32
CA LEU A 433 31.42 -32.83 5.23
C LEU A 433 31.46 -34.37 5.15
N TYR A 434 32.20 -34.90 4.18
CA TYR A 434 32.29 -36.34 3.92
C TYR A 434 33.48 -36.65 3.00
N PHE A 435 33.91 -37.92 2.99
CA PHE A 435 34.82 -38.43 1.97
C PHE A 435 34.04 -38.88 0.74
N GLN A 436 34.56 -38.53 -0.43
CA GLN A 436 34.13 -39.07 -1.71
C GLN A 436 35.21 -39.99 -2.25
N THR A 437 34.83 -41.18 -2.71
CA THR A 437 35.74 -42.14 -3.31
C THR A 437 35.27 -42.59 -4.69
N VAL A 438 36.25 -42.80 -5.57
CA VAL A 438 36.08 -43.45 -6.87
C VAL A 438 37.10 -44.59 -6.94
N ALA A 439 36.63 -45.81 -7.10
CA ALA A 439 37.41 -47.02 -7.18
C ALA A 439 37.28 -47.62 -8.59
N VAL A 440 38.41 -47.78 -9.25
CA VAL A 440 38.49 -48.46 -10.55
C VAL A 440 39.12 -49.83 -10.35
N ASP A 441 38.48 -50.88 -10.85
CA ASP A 441 39.06 -52.22 -10.87
C ASP A 441 40.28 -52.26 -11.79
N ILE A 442 41.42 -52.71 -11.27
CA ILE A 442 42.69 -52.80 -12.00
C ILE A 442 43.22 -54.23 -12.08
N ARG A 443 42.36 -55.25 -11.87
CA ARG A 443 42.74 -56.67 -11.96
C ARG A 443 43.40 -57.00 -13.32
N ASP A 444 42.88 -56.46 -14.41
CA ASP A 444 43.43 -56.72 -15.75
C ASP A 444 44.79 -56.04 -15.96
N ARG A 445 44.96 -54.80 -15.50
CA ARG A 445 46.22 -54.04 -15.59
C ARG A 445 47.38 -54.70 -14.84
N ARG A 446 47.09 -55.48 -13.80
CA ARG A 446 48.09 -56.21 -13.01
C ARG A 446 48.41 -57.61 -13.54
N ARG A 447 47.62 -58.12 -14.50
CA ARG A 447 47.83 -59.44 -15.15
C ARG A 447 48.62 -59.35 -16.45
N SER A 448 48.68 -58.16 -17.08
CA SER A 448 49.57 -57.78 -18.19
C SER A 448 50.93 -57.31 -17.67
#